data_AF-A0A958G6B7-F1
#
_entry.id   AF-A0A958G6B7-F1
#
_cell.length_a   1.000
_cell.length_b   1.000
_cell.length_c   1.000
_cell.angle_alpha   90.00
_cell.angle_beta   90.00
_cell.angle_gamma   90.00
#
_symmetry.space_group_name_H-M   'P 1'
#
loop_
_entity.id
_entity.type
_entity.pdbx_description
1 polymer ?
#
loop_
_entity_poly.entity_id
_entity_poly.type
_entity_poly.pdbx_seq_one_letter_code
_entity_poly.pdbx_strand_id
1 'polypeptide(L)'
;ERCGMCDNCLSEKQEKIDITVPAQKFLSCVFRTGQRFGAAHIIDVLRGSRNQKVQQFSHDRLTTYGIGKEFSKKQWSHLSRQLVRQGLLEKEPAYGGLKLTQRAGEVFAGRAKVFGTIQEEPLAPARAETPANYDAALFELLREKRKALADAANVPPYVIFSDKSLIDMASFFPQSAARFSDMHGVGQVKLERYGAGFLEIIRNYCREHNLSEVPASRSTAPARTSRKTPLQKLRHQVVGEAFRGGASLEDLMAEYGTKRSTLISYLYQYYQEGQRLPAERLLPASQLPPAQREKVLQIFERLGTQKLRPVFDALNGEVAYEELHILRLYYLNRKKIK
;
A
#
# COMPACT_ATOMS: atom_id res chain seq x y z
N GLU A 1 -7.38 -38.33 -12.16
CA GLU A 1 -6.51 -37.82 -13.24
C GLU A 1 -6.13 -36.36 -12.96
N ARG A 2 -4.97 -35.87 -13.44
CA ARG A 2 -4.54 -34.47 -13.24
C ARG A 2 -4.91 -33.63 -14.45
N CYS A 3 -5.44 -32.42 -14.25
CA CYS A 3 -6.01 -31.61 -15.34
C CYS A 3 -4.99 -30.93 -16.28
N GLY A 4 -3.68 -31.07 -16.05
CA GLY A 4 -2.61 -30.69 -16.99
C GLY A 4 -2.46 -29.20 -17.33
N MET A 5 -3.43 -28.35 -16.98
CA MET A 5 -3.50 -26.94 -17.42
C MET A 5 -3.73 -25.95 -16.26
N CYS A 6 -3.67 -26.42 -15.02
CA CYS A 6 -3.82 -25.56 -13.85
C CYS A 6 -2.47 -25.07 -13.31
N ASP A 7 -2.42 -23.87 -12.70
CA ASP A 7 -1.19 -23.35 -12.09
C ASP A 7 -0.58 -24.33 -11.05
N ASN A 8 -1.41 -25.06 -10.30
CA ASN A 8 -0.98 -26.10 -9.35
C ASN A 8 -0.45 -27.38 -10.03
N CYS A 9 -0.78 -27.57 -11.30
CA CYS A 9 -0.40 -28.71 -12.13
C CYS A 9 0.91 -28.43 -12.89
N LEU A 10 1.13 -27.15 -13.22
CA LEU A 10 2.27 -26.61 -13.96
C LEU A 10 3.41 -26.13 -13.03
N SER A 11 3.14 -25.92 -11.73
CA SER A 11 4.18 -25.59 -10.77
C SER A 11 5.04 -26.82 -10.43
N GLU A 12 6.33 -26.78 -10.74
CA GLU A 12 7.30 -27.74 -10.23
C GLU A 12 7.18 -27.85 -8.70
N LYS A 13 7.21 -29.07 -8.16
CA LYS A 13 7.16 -29.30 -6.72
C LYS A 13 8.40 -28.66 -6.10
N GLN A 14 8.23 -27.44 -5.59
CA GLN A 14 9.28 -26.73 -4.87
C GLN A 14 9.79 -27.61 -3.73
N GLU A 15 11.11 -27.78 -3.69
CA GLU A 15 11.78 -28.54 -2.65
C GLU A 15 11.48 -27.94 -1.27
N LYS A 16 11.16 -28.80 -0.30
CA LYS A 16 10.88 -28.36 1.06
C LYS A 16 12.20 -28.20 1.81
N ILE A 17 12.49 -26.99 2.24
CA ILE A 17 13.67 -26.66 3.04
C ILE A 17 13.31 -26.55 4.53
N ASP A 18 14.31 -26.65 5.40
CA ASP A 18 14.16 -26.43 6.84
C ASP A 18 13.92 -24.93 7.10
N ILE A 19 12.72 -24.61 7.59
CA ILE A 19 12.27 -23.25 7.94
C ILE A 19 12.01 -23.12 9.45
N THR A 20 12.63 -23.96 10.28
CA THR A 20 12.39 -23.99 11.73
C THR A 20 12.67 -22.65 12.38
N VAL A 21 13.79 -21.98 12.04
CA VAL A 21 14.13 -20.67 12.59
C VAL A 21 13.12 -19.58 12.17
N PRO A 22 12.77 -19.42 10.87
CA PRO A 22 11.68 -18.53 10.47
C PRO A 22 10.36 -18.81 11.19
N ALA A 23 9.99 -20.09 11.34
CA ALA A 23 8.79 -20.50 12.05
C ALA A 23 8.84 -20.05 13.52
N GLN A 24 9.93 -20.32 14.24
CA GLN A 24 10.12 -19.90 15.63
C GLN A 24 10.01 -18.39 15.80
N LYS A 25 10.65 -17.60 14.91
CA LYS A 25 10.53 -16.13 14.91
C LYS A 25 9.06 -15.71 14.80
N PHE A 26 8.33 -16.28 13.84
CA PHE A 26 6.94 -15.94 13.60
C PHE A 26 6.03 -16.32 14.77
N LEU A 27 6.14 -17.56 15.26
CA LEU A 27 5.37 -18.06 16.39
C LEU A 27 5.66 -17.24 17.66
N SER A 28 6.93 -16.90 17.92
CA SER A 28 7.33 -16.05 19.06
C SER A 28 6.69 -14.67 18.97
N CYS A 29 6.64 -14.07 17.78
CA CYS A 29 5.99 -12.78 17.58
C CYS A 29 4.47 -12.86 17.78
N VAL A 30 3.81 -13.95 17.34
CA VAL A 30 2.37 -14.19 17.62
C VAL A 30 2.12 -14.25 19.13
N PHE A 31 2.95 -14.99 19.86
CA PHE A 31 2.86 -15.11 21.31
C PHE A 31 3.02 -13.75 22.02
N ARG A 32 4.11 -13.04 21.72
CA ARG A 32 4.47 -11.76 22.39
C ARG A 32 3.52 -10.61 22.08
N THR A 33 2.80 -10.68 20.95
CA THR A 33 1.75 -9.71 20.60
C THR A 33 0.38 -10.08 21.18
N GLY A 34 0.31 -11.10 22.05
CA GLY A 34 -0.92 -11.45 22.76
C GLY A 34 -1.96 -12.17 21.91
N GLN A 35 -1.54 -12.81 20.81
CA GLN A 35 -2.35 -13.74 20.01
C GLN A 35 -3.71 -13.21 19.52
N ARG A 36 -3.78 -11.89 19.28
CA ARG A 36 -5.00 -11.16 18.88
C ARG A 36 -4.87 -10.45 17.54
N PHE A 37 -3.71 -10.59 16.90
CA PHE A 37 -3.39 -9.86 15.68
C PHE A 37 -3.25 -10.80 14.49
N GLY A 38 -3.77 -10.36 13.34
CA GLY A 38 -3.61 -11.09 12.08
C GLY A 38 -2.20 -11.00 11.51
N ALA A 39 -1.90 -11.87 10.54
CA ALA A 39 -0.58 -12.03 9.93
C ALA A 39 0.07 -10.70 9.52
N ALA A 40 -0.68 -9.77 8.92
CA ALA A 40 -0.12 -8.50 8.44
C ALA A 40 0.58 -7.69 9.55
N HIS A 41 0.00 -7.65 10.76
CA HIS A 41 0.60 -6.93 11.89
C HIS A 41 1.82 -7.65 12.45
N ILE A 42 1.75 -8.99 12.57
CA ILE A 42 2.88 -9.82 12.99
C ILE A 42 4.09 -9.60 12.06
N ILE A 43 3.83 -9.57 10.75
CA ILE A 43 4.87 -9.32 9.74
C ILE A 43 5.43 -7.90 9.86
N ASP A 44 4.58 -6.92 10.12
CA ASP A 44 5.02 -5.54 10.34
C ASP A 44 5.91 -5.42 11.59
N VAL A 45 5.61 -6.14 12.69
CA VAL A 45 6.47 -6.20 13.89
C VAL A 45 7.81 -6.89 13.58
N LEU A 46 7.78 -8.10 13.01
CA LEU A 46 8.98 -8.87 12.66
C LEU A 46 9.94 -8.10 11.75
N ARG A 47 9.41 -7.33 10.81
CA ARG A 47 10.22 -6.57 9.85
C ARG A 47 10.63 -5.19 10.36
N GLY A 48 10.26 -4.82 11.58
CA GLY A 48 10.65 -3.54 12.18
C GLY A 48 9.90 -2.35 11.58
N SER A 49 8.63 -2.53 11.23
CA SER A 49 7.79 -1.45 10.67
C SER A 49 7.58 -0.35 11.70
N ARG A 50 7.58 0.91 11.25
CA ARG A 50 7.22 2.09 12.05
C ARG A 50 5.75 2.49 11.87
N ASN A 51 4.88 1.58 11.43
CA ASN A 51 3.47 1.92 11.22
C ASN A 51 2.81 2.35 12.55
N GLN A 52 1.72 3.12 12.45
CA GLN A 52 1.03 3.68 13.62
C GLN A 52 0.54 2.58 14.57
N LYS A 53 0.05 1.45 14.04
CA LYS A 53 -0.49 0.35 14.84
C LYS A 53 0.59 -0.34 15.68
N VAL A 54 1.80 -0.53 15.16
CA VAL A 54 2.92 -1.12 15.89
C VAL A 54 3.30 -0.24 17.08
N GLN A 55 3.40 1.07 16.87
CA GLN A 55 3.70 2.04 17.94
C GLN A 55 2.56 2.16 18.95
N GLN A 56 1.31 2.20 18.49
CA GLN A 56 0.12 2.31 19.34
C GLN A 56 0.05 1.16 20.36
N PHE A 57 0.42 -0.05 19.96
CA PHE A 57 0.47 -1.21 20.85
C PHE A 57 1.83 -1.42 21.52
N SER A 58 2.77 -0.47 21.38
CA SER A 58 4.15 -0.56 21.91
C SER A 58 4.91 -1.82 21.48
N HIS A 59 4.56 -2.38 20.32
CA HIS A 59 5.18 -3.60 19.80
C HIS A 59 6.58 -3.37 19.21
N ASP A 60 6.97 -2.11 19.02
CA ASP A 60 8.34 -1.69 18.72
C ASP A 60 9.33 -2.00 19.85
N ARG A 61 8.85 -2.23 21.08
CA ARG A 61 9.67 -2.59 22.24
C ARG A 61 9.83 -4.10 22.46
N LEU A 62 9.16 -4.92 21.66
CA LEU A 62 9.24 -6.38 21.78
C LEU A 62 10.59 -6.88 21.26
N THR A 63 11.14 -7.93 21.88
CA THR A 63 12.38 -8.58 21.39
C THR A 63 12.24 -9.19 20.00
N THR A 64 11.01 -9.41 19.54
CA THR A 64 10.70 -9.88 18.18
C THR A 64 10.56 -8.74 17.16
N TYR A 65 10.72 -7.49 17.58
CA TYR A 65 10.70 -6.35 16.67
C TYR A 65 11.96 -6.33 15.79
N GLY A 66 11.77 -6.34 14.48
CA GLY A 66 12.89 -6.19 13.53
C GLY A 66 13.82 -7.41 13.39
N ILE A 67 13.51 -8.57 13.99
CA ILE A 67 14.33 -9.78 13.91
C ILE A 67 14.11 -10.60 12.62
N GLY A 68 13.12 -10.22 11.80
CA GLY A 68 12.68 -10.90 10.59
C GLY A 68 12.95 -10.12 9.31
N LYS A 69 14.02 -9.32 9.26
CA LYS A 69 14.35 -8.46 8.11
C LYS A 69 14.83 -9.23 6.88
N GLU A 70 15.27 -10.48 7.07
CA GLU A 70 15.78 -11.35 6.02
C GLU A 70 14.73 -11.76 4.98
N PHE A 71 13.43 -11.70 5.32
CA PHE A 71 12.36 -12.04 4.40
C PHE A 71 11.47 -10.83 4.02
N SER A 72 11.00 -10.87 2.77
CA SER A 72 10.01 -9.94 2.24
C SER A 72 8.66 -10.11 2.97
N LYS A 73 7.78 -9.08 2.88
CA LYS A 73 6.41 -9.19 3.41
C LYS A 73 5.64 -10.33 2.76
N LYS A 74 5.91 -10.60 1.48
CA LYS A 74 5.28 -11.65 0.71
C LYS A 74 5.78 -13.03 1.15
N GLN A 75 7.10 -13.19 1.33
CA GLN A 75 7.70 -14.41 1.86
C GLN A 75 7.17 -14.73 3.26
N TRP A 76 7.10 -13.74 4.16
CA TRP A 76 6.49 -13.94 5.48
C TRP A 76 5.00 -14.26 5.42
N SER A 77 4.25 -13.66 4.50
CA SER A 77 2.83 -14.00 4.29
C SER A 77 2.66 -15.43 3.78
N HIS A 78 3.57 -15.90 2.93
CA HIS A 78 3.61 -17.28 2.47
C HIS A 78 3.95 -18.26 3.60
N LEU A 79 4.96 -17.96 4.41
CA LEU A 79 5.30 -18.71 5.62
C LEU A 79 4.10 -18.77 6.59
N SER A 80 3.46 -17.65 6.88
CA SER A 80 2.28 -17.60 7.76
C SER A 80 1.16 -18.56 7.30
N ARG A 81 0.85 -18.59 5.99
CA ARG A 81 -0.15 -19.52 5.44
C ARG A 81 0.28 -20.97 5.56
N GLN A 82 1.57 -21.27 5.42
CA GLN A 82 2.10 -22.62 5.63
C GLN A 82 1.97 -23.06 7.08
N LEU A 83 2.33 -22.21 8.04
CA LEU A 83 2.20 -22.51 9.48
C LEU A 83 0.74 -22.78 9.87
N VAL A 84 -0.21 -22.06 9.28
CA VAL A 84 -1.65 -22.35 9.47
C VAL A 84 -2.02 -23.70 8.88
N ARG A 85 -1.61 -24.01 7.64
CA ARG A 85 -1.89 -25.32 7.02
C ARG A 85 -1.26 -26.50 7.76
N GLN A 86 -0.10 -26.28 8.39
CA GLN A 86 0.58 -27.29 9.20
C GLN A 86 -0.03 -27.42 10.61
N GLY A 87 -1.03 -26.61 10.96
CA GLY A 87 -1.69 -26.65 12.25
C GLY A 87 -0.81 -26.15 13.40
N LEU A 88 0.19 -25.32 13.13
CA LEU A 88 1.00 -24.63 14.15
C LEU A 88 0.35 -23.30 14.57
N LEU A 89 -0.49 -22.74 13.69
CA LEU A 89 -1.29 -21.55 13.93
C LEU A 89 -2.74 -21.83 13.53
N GLU A 90 -3.65 -21.20 14.24
CA GLU A 90 -5.06 -21.15 13.89
C GLU A 90 -5.55 -19.70 13.79
N LYS A 91 -6.59 -19.48 13.01
CA LYS A 91 -7.25 -18.18 12.91
C LYS A 91 -8.42 -18.15 13.89
N GLU A 92 -8.49 -17.11 14.70
CA GLU A 92 -9.64 -16.87 15.55
C GLU A 92 -10.85 -16.45 14.69
N PRO A 93 -12.00 -17.14 14.81
CA PRO A 93 -13.19 -16.87 13.98
C PRO A 93 -13.79 -15.47 14.17
N ALA A 94 -13.72 -14.93 15.38
CA ALA A 94 -14.43 -13.69 15.74
C ALA A 94 -13.70 -12.41 15.26
N TYR A 95 -12.37 -12.36 15.41
CA TYR A 95 -11.59 -11.13 15.16
C TYR A 95 -10.42 -11.31 14.18
N GLY A 96 -10.23 -12.52 13.63
CA GLY A 96 -9.21 -12.80 12.63
C GLY A 96 -7.77 -12.76 13.16
N GLY A 97 -7.57 -12.83 14.49
CA GLY A 97 -6.27 -12.96 15.13
C GLY A 97 -5.63 -14.32 14.88
N LEU A 98 -4.29 -14.40 14.97
CA LEU A 98 -3.57 -15.66 14.94
C LEU A 98 -3.33 -16.17 16.37
N LYS A 99 -3.67 -17.44 16.63
CA LYS A 99 -3.37 -18.14 17.88
C LYS A 99 -2.44 -19.32 17.63
N LEU A 100 -1.58 -19.59 18.61
CA LEU A 100 -0.75 -20.78 18.61
C LEU A 100 -1.59 -22.00 18.96
N THR A 101 -1.33 -23.12 18.29
CA THR A 101 -1.88 -24.42 18.67
C THR A 101 -0.91 -25.12 19.63
N GLN A 102 -1.35 -26.23 20.23
CA GLN A 102 -0.49 -27.07 21.09
C GLN A 102 0.79 -27.54 20.35
N ARG A 103 0.71 -27.76 19.04
CA ARG A 103 1.85 -28.20 18.20
C ARG A 103 2.97 -27.16 18.11
N ALA A 104 2.67 -25.87 18.31
CA ALA A 104 3.69 -24.84 18.33
C ALA A 104 4.68 -25.01 19.50
N GLY A 105 4.26 -25.64 20.60
CA GLY A 105 5.11 -25.91 21.76
C GLY A 105 6.31 -26.80 21.44
N GLU A 106 6.13 -27.80 20.57
CA GLU A 106 7.21 -28.72 20.17
C GLU A 106 8.28 -28.02 19.32
N VAL A 107 7.85 -27.04 18.50
CA VAL A 107 8.74 -26.21 17.69
C VAL A 107 9.54 -25.24 18.58
N PHE A 108 8.91 -24.67 19.60
CA PHE A 108 9.62 -23.83 20.58
C PHE A 108 10.62 -24.60 21.42
N ALA A 109 10.28 -25.83 21.80
CA ALA A 109 11.18 -26.71 22.56
C ALA A 109 12.33 -27.29 21.72
N GLY A 110 12.41 -26.96 20.43
CA GLY A 110 13.43 -27.48 19.50
C GLY A 110 13.27 -28.97 19.16
N ARG A 111 12.14 -29.59 19.55
CA ARG A 111 11.89 -31.03 19.36
C ARG A 111 11.27 -31.35 18.00
N ALA A 112 10.63 -30.37 17.36
CA ALA A 112 10.05 -30.51 16.03
C ALA A 112 10.67 -29.52 15.04
N LYS A 113 11.16 -30.06 13.91
CA LYS A 113 11.59 -29.26 12.76
C LYS A 113 10.38 -28.88 11.90
N VAL A 114 10.43 -27.69 11.32
CA VAL A 114 9.39 -27.18 10.41
C VAL A 114 9.97 -27.14 9.00
N PHE A 115 9.40 -27.91 8.09
CA PHE A 115 9.78 -27.90 6.68
C PHE A 115 8.73 -27.19 5.83
N GLY A 116 9.17 -26.42 4.84
CA GLY A 116 8.27 -25.66 3.97
C GLY A 116 8.99 -25.09 2.77
N THR A 117 8.28 -24.28 1.98
CA THR A 117 8.86 -23.61 0.82
C THR A 117 8.97 -22.13 1.11
N ILE A 118 10.09 -21.53 0.74
CA ILE A 118 10.20 -20.07 0.67
C ILE A 118 10.02 -19.74 -0.81
N GLN A 119 9.09 -18.82 -1.12
CA GLN A 119 9.00 -18.35 -2.49
C GLN A 119 10.32 -17.66 -2.82
N GLU A 120 11.07 -18.26 -3.73
CA GLU A 120 12.08 -17.55 -4.49
C GLU A 120 11.33 -16.46 -5.25
N GLU A 121 11.49 -15.23 -4.77
CA GLU A 121 11.23 -14.10 -5.62
C GLU A 121 12.35 -14.15 -6.67
N PRO A 122 12.06 -13.98 -7.98
CA PRO A 122 13.12 -13.66 -8.92
C PRO A 122 13.99 -12.61 -8.25
N LEU A 123 15.32 -12.75 -8.34
CA LEU A 123 16.25 -11.69 -7.97
C LEU A 123 15.88 -10.45 -8.80
N ALA A 124 14.84 -9.73 -8.38
CA ALA A 124 14.78 -8.30 -8.52
C ALA A 124 16.12 -7.88 -7.93
N PRO A 125 16.96 -7.17 -8.71
CA PRO A 125 18.32 -6.84 -8.31
C PRO A 125 18.28 -6.46 -6.85
N ALA A 126 19.03 -7.22 -6.05
CA ALA A 126 19.05 -7.19 -4.59
C ALA A 126 18.67 -5.79 -4.17
N ARG A 127 17.43 -5.67 -3.67
CA ARG A 127 16.72 -4.44 -3.38
C ARG A 127 17.75 -3.37 -3.07
N ALA A 128 18.09 -2.56 -4.08
CA ALA A 128 19.33 -1.78 -4.06
C ALA A 128 19.44 -1.19 -2.67
N GLU A 129 20.45 -1.67 -1.95
CA GLU A 129 21.00 -0.92 -0.85
C GLU A 129 21.07 0.51 -1.37
N THR A 130 20.53 1.41 -0.55
CA THR A 130 20.81 2.85 -0.63
C THR A 130 22.04 3.09 -1.49
N PRO A 131 21.95 3.81 -2.62
CA PRO A 131 23.06 3.95 -3.57
C PRO A 131 24.34 4.08 -2.77
N ALA A 132 25.25 3.11 -2.90
CA ALA A 132 26.45 3.03 -2.06
C ALA A 132 27.33 4.29 -2.18
N ASN A 133 27.03 5.17 -3.15
CA ASN A 133 27.47 6.54 -3.24
C ASN A 133 26.28 7.49 -3.16
N TYR A 134 25.97 7.98 -1.96
CA TYR A 134 25.27 9.24 -1.76
C TYR A 134 26.19 10.16 -0.96
N ASP A 135 26.16 11.46 -1.25
CA ASP A 135 26.96 12.40 -0.50
C ASP A 135 26.40 12.56 0.92
N ALA A 136 27.15 12.08 1.91
CA ALA A 136 26.73 12.08 3.31
C ALA A 136 26.59 13.49 3.90
N ALA A 137 27.42 14.44 3.45
CA ALA A 137 27.36 15.83 3.91
C ALA A 137 26.13 16.54 3.35
N LEU A 138 25.83 16.36 2.06
CA LEU A 138 24.59 16.85 1.47
C LEU A 138 23.37 16.19 2.12
N PHE A 139 23.42 14.89 2.38
CA PHE A 139 22.31 14.18 3.05
C PHE A 139 21.97 14.78 4.41
N GLU A 140 22.98 15.10 5.24
CA GLU A 140 22.74 15.70 6.55
C GLU A 140 22.19 17.14 6.42
N LEU A 141 22.69 17.95 5.49
CA LEU A 141 22.10 19.27 5.19
C LEU A 141 20.62 19.18 4.79
N LEU A 142 20.28 18.22 3.93
CA LEU A 142 18.90 17.97 3.52
C LEU A 142 18.03 17.46 4.69
N ARG A 143 18.61 16.66 5.59
CA ARG A 143 17.95 16.14 6.78
C ARG A 143 17.63 17.24 7.78
N GLU A 144 18.54 18.16 8.00
CA GLU A 144 18.34 19.34 8.85
C GLU A 144 17.23 20.24 8.28
N LYS A 145 17.27 20.52 6.97
CA LYS A 145 16.20 21.28 6.31
C LYS A 145 14.84 20.61 6.46
N ARG A 146 14.79 19.28 6.28
CA ARG A 146 13.57 18.49 6.47
C ARG A 146 13.06 18.60 7.90
N LYS A 147 13.93 18.53 8.90
CA LYS A 147 13.57 18.66 10.31
C LYS A 147 12.99 20.06 10.58
N ALA A 148 13.67 21.12 10.17
CA ALA A 148 13.19 22.49 10.35
C ALA A 148 11.80 22.73 9.73
N LEU A 149 11.56 22.22 8.52
CA LEU A 149 10.26 22.32 7.86
C LEU A 149 9.17 21.49 8.54
N ALA A 150 9.53 20.31 9.05
CA ALA A 150 8.63 19.43 9.76
C ALA A 150 8.20 20.03 11.11
N ASP A 151 9.16 20.61 11.85
CA ASP A 151 8.94 21.30 13.11
C ASP A 151 8.05 22.54 12.89
N ALA A 152 8.34 23.36 11.86
CA ALA A 152 7.53 24.52 11.50
C ALA A 152 6.08 24.15 11.08
N ALA A 153 5.91 22.98 10.45
CA ALA A 153 4.59 22.47 10.06
C ALA A 153 3.92 21.58 11.13
N ASN A 154 4.57 21.37 12.28
CA ASN A 154 4.15 20.46 13.35
C ASN A 154 3.75 19.05 12.85
N VAL A 155 4.55 18.49 11.93
CA VAL A 155 4.35 17.13 11.38
C VAL A 155 5.62 16.30 11.53
N PRO A 156 5.53 14.96 11.56
CA PRO A 156 6.73 14.13 11.57
C PRO A 156 7.61 14.34 10.32
N PRO A 157 8.96 14.35 10.43
CA PRO A 157 9.87 14.68 9.32
C PRO A 157 9.67 13.87 8.03
N TYR A 158 9.34 12.58 8.15
CA TYR A 158 9.12 11.71 7.00
C TYR A 158 7.92 12.12 6.11
N VAL A 159 7.01 12.95 6.63
CA VAL A 159 5.86 13.48 5.89
C VAL A 159 6.31 14.48 4.81
N ILE A 160 7.33 15.29 5.11
CA ILE A 160 7.94 16.23 4.18
C ILE A 160 8.63 15.42 3.06
N PHE A 161 9.66 14.65 3.39
CA PHE A 161 10.33 13.72 2.48
C PHE A 161 10.79 12.45 3.22
N SER A 162 10.71 11.30 2.54
CA SER A 162 11.22 10.05 3.10
C SER A 162 12.76 10.05 3.10
N ASP A 163 13.41 9.26 3.95
CA ASP A 163 14.88 9.12 3.92
C ASP A 163 15.37 8.71 2.52
N LYS A 164 14.62 7.82 1.86
CA LYS A 164 14.90 7.42 0.47
C LYS A 164 14.92 8.61 -0.50
N SER A 165 14.02 9.58 -0.33
CA SER A 165 13.98 10.79 -1.17
C SER A 165 15.21 11.65 -0.96
N LEU A 166 15.68 11.80 0.29
CA LEU A 166 16.87 12.58 0.61
C LEU A 166 18.15 11.91 0.10
N ILE A 167 18.22 10.59 0.20
CA ILE A 167 19.33 9.80 -0.36
C ILE A 167 19.36 9.94 -1.88
N ASP A 168 18.20 9.89 -2.55
CA ASP A 168 18.10 10.11 -4.00
C ASP A 168 18.63 11.50 -4.40
N MET A 169 18.20 12.55 -3.69
CA MET A 169 18.68 13.91 -3.91
C MET A 169 20.19 14.04 -3.67
N ALA A 170 20.71 13.38 -2.64
CA ALA A 170 22.14 13.38 -2.30
C ALA A 170 22.99 12.47 -3.23
N SER A 171 22.36 11.67 -4.07
CA SER A 171 23.04 10.81 -5.06
C SER A 171 23.04 11.43 -6.46
N PHE A 172 21.95 12.12 -6.82
CA PHE A 172 21.74 12.64 -8.17
C PHE A 172 21.92 14.14 -8.30
N PHE A 173 22.02 14.86 -7.18
CA PHE A 173 22.30 16.29 -7.14
C PHE A 173 21.38 17.13 -8.06
N PRO A 174 20.04 17.02 -7.95
CA PRO A 174 19.13 17.74 -8.84
C PRO A 174 19.23 19.26 -8.63
N GLN A 175 19.56 20.03 -9.68
CA GLN A 175 19.70 21.48 -9.61
C GLN A 175 18.56 22.23 -10.35
N SER A 176 17.61 21.52 -10.95
CA SER A 176 16.40 22.09 -11.57
C SER A 176 15.11 21.47 -11.06
N ALA A 177 14.00 22.20 -11.14
CA ALA A 177 12.69 21.71 -10.71
C ALA A 177 12.25 20.44 -11.47
N ALA A 178 12.58 20.35 -12.77
CA ALA A 178 12.33 19.17 -13.58
C ALA A 178 13.10 17.95 -13.02
N ARG A 179 14.40 18.11 -12.76
CA ARG A 179 15.23 17.04 -12.16
C ARG A 179 14.81 16.67 -10.76
N PHE A 180 14.39 17.65 -9.97
CA PHE A 180 13.91 17.42 -8.61
C PHE A 180 12.60 16.61 -8.61
N SER A 181 11.74 16.83 -9.61
CA SER A 181 10.50 16.07 -9.78
C SER A 181 10.72 14.59 -10.15
N ASP A 182 11.88 14.26 -10.73
CA ASP A 182 12.27 12.89 -11.04
C ASP A 182 12.71 12.11 -9.78
N MET A 183 12.97 12.78 -8.66
CA MET A 183 13.42 12.16 -7.42
C MET A 183 12.30 11.36 -6.74
N HIS A 184 12.68 10.25 -6.13
CA HIS A 184 11.74 9.32 -5.51
C HIS A 184 10.85 10.01 -4.47
N GLY A 185 9.53 9.99 -4.69
CA GLY A 185 8.53 10.52 -3.75
C GLY A 185 8.36 12.04 -3.79
N VAL A 186 8.91 12.72 -4.79
CA VAL A 186 8.65 14.14 -5.08
C VAL A 186 7.46 14.24 -6.04
N GLY A 187 6.26 14.34 -5.46
CA GLY A 187 5.06 14.70 -6.22
C GLY A 187 4.92 16.20 -6.43
N GLN A 188 4.05 16.62 -7.34
CA GLN A 188 3.83 18.03 -7.70
C GLN A 188 3.54 18.93 -6.49
N VAL A 189 2.69 18.48 -5.56
CA VAL A 189 2.38 19.22 -4.31
C VAL A 189 3.62 19.43 -3.43
N LYS A 190 4.53 18.45 -3.39
CA LYS A 190 5.77 18.55 -2.58
C LYS A 190 6.83 19.40 -3.28
N LEU A 191 6.88 19.33 -4.61
CA LEU A 191 7.73 20.20 -5.42
C LEU A 191 7.34 21.66 -5.23
N GLU A 192 6.05 21.99 -5.32
CA GLU A 192 5.55 23.36 -5.13
C GLU A 192 5.79 23.87 -3.71
N ARG A 193 5.53 23.04 -2.69
CA ARG A 193 5.63 23.47 -1.28
C ARG A 193 7.05 23.50 -0.73
N TYR A 194 7.88 22.54 -1.10
CA TYR A 194 9.19 22.33 -0.48
C TYR A 194 10.35 22.37 -1.46
N GLY A 195 10.10 22.23 -2.76
CA GLY A 195 11.15 22.10 -3.78
C GLY A 195 12.13 23.26 -3.79
N ALA A 196 11.67 24.50 -3.68
CA ALA A 196 12.55 25.68 -3.69
C ALA A 196 13.63 25.63 -2.60
N GLY A 197 13.23 25.32 -1.36
CA GLY A 197 14.14 25.29 -0.22
C GLY A 197 15.12 24.13 -0.21
N PHE A 198 14.81 23.02 -0.88
CA PHE A 198 15.75 21.89 -1.05
C PHE A 198 16.69 22.12 -2.24
N LEU A 199 16.17 22.65 -3.36
CA LEU A 199 16.95 22.99 -4.54
C LEU A 199 18.02 24.04 -4.24
N GLU A 200 17.72 24.99 -3.37
CA GLU A 200 18.69 26.01 -2.94
C GLU A 200 19.92 25.37 -2.25
N ILE A 201 19.68 24.48 -1.29
CA ILE A 201 20.75 23.76 -0.57
C ILE A 201 21.57 22.91 -1.55
N ILE A 202 20.90 22.17 -2.43
CA ILE A 202 21.59 21.30 -3.39
C ILE A 202 22.44 22.13 -4.37
N ARG A 203 21.92 23.25 -4.89
CA ARG A 203 22.68 24.14 -5.80
C ARG A 203 23.89 24.75 -5.11
N ASN A 204 23.73 25.23 -3.88
CA ASN A 204 24.84 25.83 -3.14
C ASN A 204 25.93 24.79 -2.87
N TYR A 205 25.54 23.61 -2.39
CA TYR A 205 26.46 22.51 -2.14
C TYR A 205 27.19 22.06 -3.42
N CYS A 206 26.47 21.92 -4.54
CA CYS A 206 27.07 21.54 -5.82
C CYS A 206 28.05 22.59 -6.34
N ARG A 207 27.78 23.88 -6.10
CA ARG A 207 28.68 24.97 -6.49
C ARG A 207 29.95 24.99 -5.64
N GLU A 208 29.83 24.74 -4.34
CA GLU A 208 30.96 24.73 -3.40
C GLU A 208 31.88 23.52 -3.62
N HIS A 209 31.32 22.37 -4.00
CA HIS A 209 32.04 21.11 -4.16
C HIS A 209 32.28 20.72 -5.63
N ASN A 210 32.01 21.62 -6.59
CA ASN A 210 32.12 21.40 -8.04
C ASN A 210 31.44 20.12 -8.54
N LEU A 211 30.27 19.80 -7.99
CA LEU A 211 29.52 18.60 -8.33
C LEU A 211 28.59 18.87 -9.52
N SER A 212 28.72 18.05 -10.57
CA SER A 212 27.83 18.08 -11.72
C SER A 212 26.57 17.25 -11.45
N GLU A 213 25.42 17.69 -12.00
CA GLU A 213 24.20 16.88 -11.97
C GLU A 213 24.48 15.48 -12.54
N VAL A 214 24.18 14.45 -11.77
CA VAL A 214 24.21 13.08 -12.28
C VAL A 214 22.81 12.82 -12.84
N PRO A 215 22.66 12.56 -14.16
CA PRO A 215 21.38 12.16 -14.69
C PRO A 215 20.93 10.94 -13.90
N ALA A 216 19.74 10.99 -13.30
CA ALA A 216 19.12 9.80 -12.78
C ALA A 216 19.06 8.81 -13.94
N SER A 217 20.01 7.86 -13.98
CA SER A 217 19.95 6.71 -14.85
C SER A 217 18.57 6.14 -14.59
N ARG A 218 17.78 6.00 -15.65
CA ARG A 218 16.49 5.35 -15.55
C ARG A 218 16.74 3.95 -15.00
N SER A 219 16.73 3.82 -13.68
CA SER A 219 16.25 2.63 -13.01
C SER A 219 14.77 2.60 -13.35
N THR A 220 14.49 2.12 -14.57
CA THR A 220 13.36 1.25 -14.81
C THR A 220 13.50 0.06 -13.85
N ALA A 221 13.25 0.27 -12.56
CA ALA A 221 12.35 -0.64 -11.88
C ALA A 221 11.16 -0.74 -12.84
N PRO A 222 10.71 -1.95 -13.23
CA PRO A 222 9.78 -2.08 -14.33
C PRO A 222 8.67 -1.07 -14.10
N ALA A 223 8.59 -0.06 -14.98
CA ALA A 223 7.34 0.59 -15.28
C ALA A 223 6.47 -0.62 -15.55
N ARG A 224 5.68 -1.01 -14.56
CA ARG A 224 4.98 -2.29 -14.48
C ARG A 224 4.47 -2.51 -15.87
N THR A 225 5.09 -3.42 -16.63
CA THR A 225 5.01 -3.37 -18.09
C THR A 225 3.54 -3.37 -18.42
N SER A 226 3.00 -2.20 -18.75
CA SER A 226 1.99 -2.11 -19.77
C SER A 226 2.77 -2.61 -20.97
N ARG A 227 2.78 -3.95 -21.13
CA ARG A 227 2.97 -4.54 -22.43
C ARG A 227 2.16 -3.61 -23.33
N LYS A 228 2.83 -3.00 -24.30
CA LYS A 228 2.15 -2.44 -25.46
C LYS A 228 1.53 -3.64 -26.16
N THR A 229 0.49 -4.21 -25.57
CA THR A 229 -0.53 -4.96 -26.26
C THR A 229 -1.36 -3.92 -27.00
N PRO A 230 -1.74 -4.20 -28.25
CA PRO A 230 -2.42 -3.23 -29.10
C PRO A 230 -3.67 -2.72 -28.38
N LEU A 231 -3.71 -1.41 -28.13
CA LEU A 231 -4.87 -0.61 -27.70
C LEU A 231 -5.95 -1.36 -26.88
N GLN A 232 -5.58 -2.09 -25.82
CA GLN A 232 -6.58 -2.67 -24.92
C GLN A 232 -7.05 -1.58 -23.96
N LYS A 233 -8.32 -1.18 -24.09
CA LYS A 233 -8.97 -0.19 -23.22
C LYS A 233 -8.62 -0.44 -21.75
N LEU A 234 -8.26 0.62 -21.02
CA LEU A 234 -7.91 0.51 -19.60
C LEU A 234 -9.10 -0.07 -18.82
N ARG A 235 -8.86 -0.86 -17.77
CA ARG A 235 -9.94 -1.56 -17.05
C ARG A 235 -11.05 -0.63 -16.53
N HIS A 236 -10.72 0.58 -16.07
CA HIS A 236 -11.74 1.56 -15.65
C HIS A 236 -12.54 2.12 -16.83
N GLN A 237 -11.97 2.18 -18.05
CA GLN A 237 -12.69 2.54 -19.26
C GLN A 237 -13.65 1.44 -19.67
N VAL A 238 -13.20 0.17 -19.68
CA VAL A 238 -14.06 -0.99 -19.97
C VAL A 238 -15.23 -1.05 -18.97
N VAL A 239 -14.94 -0.95 -17.68
CA VAL A 239 -15.95 -0.97 -16.62
C VAL A 239 -16.89 0.23 -16.70
N GLY A 240 -16.37 1.43 -16.93
CA GLY A 240 -17.17 2.65 -17.05
C GLY A 240 -18.07 2.65 -18.29
N GLU A 241 -17.57 2.18 -19.43
CA GLU A 241 -18.34 2.00 -20.66
C GLU A 241 -19.43 0.94 -20.50
N ALA A 242 -19.11 -0.21 -19.90
CA ALA A 242 -20.08 -1.28 -19.65
C ALA A 242 -21.19 -0.84 -18.68
N PHE A 243 -20.83 -0.11 -17.62
CA PHE A 243 -21.81 0.47 -16.69
C PHE A 243 -22.71 1.51 -17.39
N ARG A 244 -22.15 2.37 -18.25
CA ARG A 244 -22.92 3.30 -19.08
C ARG A 244 -23.82 2.57 -20.09
N GLY A 245 -23.34 1.45 -20.63
CA GLY A 245 -23.99 0.67 -21.67
C GLY A 245 -25.11 -0.24 -21.21
N GLY A 246 -25.28 -0.49 -19.91
CA GLY A 246 -26.31 -1.45 -19.50
C GLY A 246 -26.04 -2.24 -18.24
N ALA A 247 -24.77 -2.44 -17.87
CA ALA A 247 -24.40 -3.40 -16.84
C ALA A 247 -24.65 -2.86 -15.42
N SER A 248 -25.19 -3.70 -14.53
CA SER A 248 -25.25 -3.42 -13.10
C SER A 248 -23.88 -3.63 -12.45
N LEU A 249 -23.69 -3.17 -11.21
CA LEU A 249 -22.44 -3.48 -10.49
C LEU A 249 -22.32 -4.99 -10.27
N GLU A 250 -23.42 -5.67 -10.04
CA GLU A 250 -23.52 -7.10 -9.80
C GLU A 250 -23.09 -7.90 -11.05
N ASP A 251 -23.53 -7.48 -12.24
CA ASP A 251 -23.12 -8.10 -13.51
C ASP A 251 -21.61 -7.93 -13.73
N LEU A 252 -21.09 -6.73 -13.47
CA LEU A 252 -19.66 -6.43 -13.60
C LEU A 252 -18.81 -7.18 -12.56
N MET A 253 -19.36 -7.47 -11.38
CA MET A 253 -18.68 -8.31 -10.39
C MET A 253 -18.58 -9.75 -10.88
N ALA A 254 -19.66 -10.29 -11.43
CA ALA A 254 -19.72 -11.66 -11.95
C ALA A 254 -18.82 -11.83 -13.20
N GLU A 255 -18.91 -10.90 -14.15
CA GLU A 255 -18.17 -10.93 -15.41
C GLU A 255 -16.66 -10.80 -15.20
N TYR A 256 -16.23 -9.88 -14.33
CA TYR A 256 -14.80 -9.59 -14.13
C TYR A 256 -14.20 -10.25 -12.88
N GLY A 257 -15.00 -10.97 -12.08
CA GLY A 257 -14.55 -11.58 -10.82
C GLY A 257 -13.97 -10.57 -9.83
N THR A 258 -14.47 -9.33 -9.84
CA THR A 258 -13.93 -8.23 -9.03
C THR A 258 -14.83 -7.88 -7.85
N LYS A 259 -14.22 -7.31 -6.80
CA LYS A 259 -14.95 -6.82 -5.65
C LYS A 259 -15.69 -5.51 -5.98
N ARG A 260 -16.84 -5.32 -5.35
CA ARG A 260 -17.65 -4.11 -5.44
C ARG A 260 -16.85 -2.82 -5.21
N SER A 261 -16.02 -2.77 -4.16
CA SER A 261 -15.13 -1.63 -3.87
C SER A 261 -14.18 -1.29 -5.01
N THR A 262 -13.68 -2.30 -5.71
CA THR A 262 -12.78 -2.13 -6.86
C THR A 262 -13.53 -1.52 -8.04
N LEU A 263 -14.76 -1.97 -8.32
CA LEU A 263 -15.61 -1.39 -9.37
C LEU A 263 -15.98 0.06 -9.06
N ILE A 264 -16.35 0.37 -7.82
CA ILE A 264 -16.64 1.74 -7.39
C ILE A 264 -15.41 2.65 -7.59
N SER A 265 -14.21 2.13 -7.31
CA SER A 265 -12.96 2.85 -7.55
C SER A 265 -12.71 3.09 -9.04
N TYR A 266 -13.00 2.10 -9.90
CA TYR A 266 -12.92 2.24 -11.35
C TYR A 266 -13.93 3.24 -11.91
N LEU A 267 -15.18 3.23 -11.45
CA LEU A 267 -16.18 4.21 -11.83
C LEU A 267 -15.78 5.63 -11.38
N TYR A 268 -15.17 5.76 -10.20
CA TYR A 268 -14.64 7.04 -9.75
C TYR A 268 -13.48 7.55 -10.61
N GLN A 269 -12.55 6.66 -10.98
CA GLN A 269 -11.46 7.01 -11.90
C GLN A 269 -12.01 7.41 -13.27
N TYR A 270 -12.97 6.65 -13.82
CA TYR A 270 -13.65 6.98 -15.07
C TYR A 270 -14.30 8.36 -15.03
N TYR A 271 -14.95 8.72 -13.92
CA TYR A 271 -15.47 10.07 -13.71
C TYR A 271 -14.38 11.15 -13.64
N GLN A 272 -13.26 10.89 -12.95
CA GLN A 272 -12.15 11.84 -12.82
C GLN A 272 -11.49 12.15 -14.17
N GLU A 273 -11.51 11.20 -15.10
CA GLU A 273 -11.07 11.37 -16.49
C GLU A 273 -12.07 12.18 -17.35
N GLY A 274 -13.10 12.77 -16.73
CA GLY A 274 -14.08 13.63 -17.39
C GLY A 274 -15.25 12.88 -18.02
N GLN A 275 -15.26 11.54 -17.96
CA GLN A 275 -16.36 10.74 -18.49
C GLN A 275 -17.57 10.80 -17.57
N ARG A 276 -18.76 10.72 -18.16
CA ARG A 276 -20.04 10.78 -17.43
C ARG A 276 -20.56 9.40 -17.12
N LEU A 277 -21.13 9.28 -15.92
CA LEU A 277 -21.86 8.09 -15.50
C LEU A 277 -23.35 8.43 -15.33
N PRO A 278 -24.26 7.53 -15.74
CA PRO A 278 -25.70 7.72 -15.59
C PRO A 278 -26.09 7.79 -14.11
N ALA A 279 -26.56 8.96 -13.66
CA ALA A 279 -26.88 9.21 -12.25
C ALA A 279 -28.07 8.36 -11.79
N GLU A 280 -29.07 8.21 -12.65
CA GLU A 280 -30.24 7.36 -12.49
C GLU A 280 -29.90 5.89 -12.23
N ARG A 281 -28.70 5.43 -12.61
CA ARG A 281 -28.20 4.07 -12.35
C ARG A 281 -27.29 3.98 -11.13
N LEU A 282 -26.67 5.09 -10.72
CA LEU A 282 -25.83 5.15 -9.52
C LEU A 282 -26.64 5.17 -8.23
N LEU A 283 -27.83 5.78 -8.22
CA LEU A 283 -28.66 5.84 -7.01
C LEU A 283 -29.27 4.47 -6.62
N PRO A 284 -29.82 3.66 -7.55
CA PRO A 284 -30.27 2.31 -7.25
C PRO A 284 -29.13 1.35 -6.90
N ALA A 285 -27.90 1.66 -7.34
CA ALA A 285 -26.73 0.89 -6.97
C ALA A 285 -26.40 1.03 -5.49
N SER A 286 -26.88 2.04 -4.75
CA SER A 286 -26.69 2.10 -3.29
C SER A 286 -27.57 1.07 -2.58
N GLN A 287 -27.02 0.38 -1.57
CA GLN A 287 -27.76 -0.56 -0.72
C GLN A 287 -28.44 0.12 0.47
N LEU A 288 -28.23 1.43 0.69
CA LEU A 288 -28.84 2.16 1.80
C LEU A 288 -30.37 2.34 1.59
N PRO A 289 -31.16 2.46 2.67
CA PRO A 289 -32.56 2.90 2.59
C PRO A 289 -32.70 4.32 2.02
N PRO A 290 -33.82 4.67 1.36
CA PRO A 290 -34.02 6.00 0.76
C PRO A 290 -33.80 7.17 1.73
N ALA A 291 -34.27 7.06 2.97
CA ALA A 291 -34.07 8.09 3.99
C ALA A 291 -32.59 8.32 4.33
N GLN A 292 -31.78 7.26 4.35
CA GLN A 292 -30.34 7.38 4.59
C GLN A 292 -29.59 7.94 3.38
N ARG A 293 -30.00 7.57 2.16
CA ARG A 293 -29.44 8.17 0.93
C ARG A 293 -29.64 9.68 0.93
N GLU A 294 -30.85 10.14 1.21
CA GLU A 294 -31.19 11.56 1.27
C GLU A 294 -30.35 12.30 2.31
N LYS A 295 -30.22 11.73 3.51
CA LYS A 295 -29.37 12.28 4.59
C LYS A 295 -27.91 12.45 4.15
N VAL A 296 -27.35 11.46 3.45
CA VAL A 296 -25.97 11.54 2.91
C VAL A 296 -25.86 12.66 1.88
N LEU A 297 -26.84 12.81 0.98
CA LEU A 297 -26.83 13.86 -0.05
C LEU A 297 -26.90 15.26 0.55
N GLN A 298 -27.74 15.47 1.57
CA GLN A 298 -27.81 16.73 2.31
C GLN A 298 -26.48 17.07 2.99
N ILE A 299 -25.81 16.07 3.57
CA ILE A 299 -24.49 16.28 4.18
C ILE A 299 -23.44 16.61 3.10
N PHE A 300 -23.51 16.01 1.92
CA PHE A 300 -22.64 16.39 0.80
C PHE A 300 -22.86 17.82 0.32
N GLU A 301 -24.08 18.36 0.40
CA GLU A 301 -24.32 19.79 0.12
C GLU A 301 -23.66 20.70 1.15
N ARG A 302 -23.67 20.32 2.41
CA ARG A 302 -23.09 21.12 3.50
C ARG A 302 -21.57 21.02 3.60
N LEU A 303 -21.01 19.81 3.48
CA LEU A 303 -19.59 19.53 3.75
C LEU A 303 -18.76 19.29 2.48
N GLY A 304 -19.40 19.14 1.33
CA GLY A 304 -18.77 18.77 0.08
C GLY A 304 -18.41 17.28 -0.01
N THR A 305 -17.85 16.88 -1.15
CA THR A 305 -17.55 15.47 -1.49
C THR A 305 -16.05 15.15 -1.60
N GLN A 306 -15.19 16.15 -1.38
CA GLN A 306 -13.72 16.05 -1.49
C GLN A 306 -13.14 15.09 -0.44
N LYS A 307 -13.59 15.18 0.81
CA LYS A 307 -13.19 14.32 1.93
C LYS A 307 -14.41 13.60 2.47
N LEU A 308 -14.40 12.26 2.47
CA LEU A 308 -15.52 11.47 2.97
C LEU A 308 -15.51 11.29 4.49
N ARG A 309 -14.36 11.47 5.16
CA ARG A 309 -14.27 11.33 6.62
C ARG A 309 -15.18 12.30 7.39
N PRO A 310 -15.22 13.61 7.09
CA PRO A 310 -16.16 14.53 7.74
C PRO A 310 -17.64 14.14 7.52
N VAL A 311 -17.96 13.57 6.35
CA VAL A 311 -19.31 13.09 6.03
C VAL A 311 -19.65 11.83 6.83
N PHE A 312 -18.71 10.90 6.92
CA PHE A 312 -18.81 9.70 7.75
C PHE A 312 -19.00 10.04 9.23
N ASP A 313 -18.21 10.99 9.74
CA ASP A 313 -18.29 11.47 11.12
C ASP A 313 -19.65 12.15 11.38
N ALA A 314 -20.16 12.96 10.44
CA ALA A 314 -21.48 13.59 10.53
C ALA A 314 -22.66 12.61 10.45
N LEU A 315 -22.41 11.38 9.99
CA LEU A 315 -23.36 10.26 9.98
C LEU A 315 -23.16 9.32 11.17
N ASN A 316 -22.38 9.73 12.18
CA ASN A 316 -22.04 8.92 13.36
C ASN A 316 -21.41 7.55 13.01
N GLY A 317 -20.80 7.42 11.83
CA GLY A 317 -20.22 6.17 11.34
C GLY A 317 -21.22 5.07 10.96
N GLU A 318 -22.52 5.39 10.86
CA GLU A 318 -23.58 4.43 10.53
C GLU A 318 -23.57 3.99 9.05
N VAL A 319 -22.85 4.72 8.19
CA VAL A 319 -22.82 4.50 6.73
C VAL A 319 -21.44 4.03 6.29
N ALA A 320 -21.38 2.86 5.64
CA ALA A 320 -20.15 2.32 5.09
C ALA A 320 -19.53 3.22 4.01
N TYR A 321 -18.19 3.28 3.95
CA TYR A 321 -17.47 4.09 2.97
C TYR A 321 -17.81 3.73 1.51
N GLU A 322 -18.08 2.45 1.23
CA GLU A 322 -18.48 2.00 -0.11
C GLU A 322 -19.77 2.70 -0.58
N GLU A 323 -20.75 2.86 0.30
CA GLU A 323 -22.00 3.57 0.03
C GLU A 323 -21.80 5.07 -0.12
N LEU A 324 -20.93 5.67 0.70
CA LEU A 324 -20.53 7.08 0.53
C LEU A 324 -19.87 7.33 -0.82
N HIS A 325 -19.06 6.39 -1.33
CA HIS A 325 -18.44 6.51 -2.64
C HIS A 325 -19.45 6.41 -3.79
N ILE A 326 -20.44 5.52 -3.71
CA ILE A 326 -21.54 5.42 -4.70
C ILE A 326 -22.38 6.70 -4.70
N LEU A 327 -22.81 7.17 -3.53
CA LEU A 327 -23.61 8.38 -3.41
C LEU A 327 -22.84 9.63 -3.81
N ARG A 328 -21.51 9.66 -3.58
CA ARG A 328 -20.63 10.69 -4.11
C ARG A 328 -20.63 10.69 -5.64
N LEU A 329 -20.50 9.53 -6.27
CA LEU A 329 -20.56 9.40 -7.73
C LEU A 329 -21.90 9.89 -8.27
N TYR A 330 -23.00 9.51 -7.63
CA TYR A 330 -24.33 10.01 -7.97
C TYR A 330 -24.41 11.54 -7.88
N TYR A 331 -24.01 12.10 -6.73
CA TYR A 331 -24.04 13.54 -6.47
C TYR A 331 -23.22 14.34 -7.49
N LEU A 332 -22.01 13.87 -7.79
CA LEU A 332 -21.08 14.50 -8.72
C LEU A 332 -21.53 14.45 -10.19
N ASN A 333 -22.32 13.44 -10.57
CA ASN A 333 -22.91 13.34 -11.90
C ASN A 333 -24.27 14.08 -12.00
N ARG A 334 -24.97 14.30 -10.87
CA ARG A 334 -26.21 15.11 -10.81
C ARG A 334 -25.94 16.62 -10.87
N LYS A 335 -24.94 17.13 -10.13
CA LYS A 335 -24.67 18.59 -10.04
C LYS A 335 -24.10 19.24 -11.30
N LYS A 336 -23.56 18.45 -12.24
CA LYS A 336 -22.89 18.95 -13.46
C LYS A 336 -23.83 19.04 -14.69
N ILE A 337 -25.15 19.00 -14.46
CA ILE A 337 -26.21 19.20 -15.47
C ILE A 337 -26.77 20.64 -15.41
N LYS A 338 -26.11 21.56 -14.69
CA LYS A 338 -26.43 22.99 -14.74
C LYS A 338 -25.33 23.78 -15.42
#